data_AF-A0A8D8ALQ6-F1
#
_entry.id   AF-A0A8D8ALQ6-F1
#
_cell.length_a   1.000
_cell.length_b   1.000
_cell.length_c   1.000
_cell.angle_alpha   90.00
_cell.angle_beta   90.00
_cell.angle_gamma   90.00
#
_symmetry.space_group_name_H-M   'P 1'
#
loop_
_entity.id
_entity.type
_entity.pdbx_description
1 polymer ?
#
loop_
_entity_poly.entity_id
_entity_poly.type
_entity_poly.pdbx_seq_one_letter_code
_entity_poly.pdbx_strand_id
1 'polypeptide(L)'
;MKPNLLPPPLATGAIDLLQEMLLERGAIRTNFTLYQDQRRNLLLVPEQGKCDADATRFRNTGNRLYLDGKYEEALVWYNRSICFAEKGTDQLATGIGRRFTTSKASTSLHCTTSIWPRSMVIRRS
;
A
#
# COMPACT_ATOMS: atom_id res chain seq x y z
N MET A 1 15.64 -54.80 -48.40
CA MET A 1 16.18 -54.79 -47.03
C MET A 1 15.49 -53.67 -46.27
N LYS A 2 14.57 -53.99 -45.36
CA LYS A 2 13.91 -53.00 -44.50
C LYS A 2 14.86 -52.69 -43.35
N PRO A 3 15.31 -51.44 -43.14
CA PRO A 3 16.19 -51.10 -42.05
C PRO A 3 15.47 -51.31 -40.72
N ASN A 4 16.23 -51.83 -39.76
CA ASN A 4 15.83 -52.18 -38.41
C ASN A 4 14.98 -51.07 -37.77
N LEU A 5 13.78 -51.45 -37.32
CA LEU A 5 12.92 -50.62 -36.47
C LEU A 5 13.58 -50.56 -35.08
N LEU A 6 14.40 -49.55 -34.83
CA LEU A 6 14.87 -49.22 -33.49
C LEU A 6 13.63 -48.98 -32.60
N PRO A 7 13.54 -49.55 -31.38
CA PRO A 7 12.42 -49.22 -30.50
C PRO A 7 12.45 -47.71 -30.18
N PRO A 8 11.30 -47.03 -30.11
CA PRO A 8 11.25 -45.63 -29.71
C PRO A 8 11.86 -45.49 -28.30
N PRO A 9 12.66 -44.45 -28.03
CA PRO A 9 13.29 -44.28 -26.74
C PRO A 9 12.21 -43.99 -25.69
N LEU A 10 11.91 -44.99 -24.86
CA LEU A 10 11.04 -44.90 -23.67
C LEU A 10 11.60 -43.97 -22.57
N ALA A 11 12.63 -43.17 -22.86
CA ALA A 11 13.38 -42.35 -21.88
C ALA A 11 13.25 -40.83 -22.11
N THR A 12 12.57 -40.37 -23.17
CA THR A 12 12.48 -38.94 -23.50
C THR A 12 11.68 -38.16 -22.46
N GLY A 13 10.56 -38.71 -21.98
CA GLY A 13 9.70 -38.01 -21.03
C GLY A 13 10.35 -37.71 -19.67
N ALA A 14 11.27 -38.55 -19.19
CA ALA A 14 11.97 -38.30 -17.93
C ALA A 14 13.01 -37.18 -18.06
N ILE A 15 13.69 -37.10 -19.20
CA ILE A 15 14.66 -36.05 -19.51
C ILE A 15 13.95 -34.72 -19.73
N ASP A 16 12.82 -34.73 -20.46
CA ASP A 16 12.00 -33.53 -20.70
C ASP A 16 11.45 -32.96 -19.38
N LEU A 17 10.96 -33.81 -18.48
CA LEU A 17 10.50 -33.40 -17.14
C LEU A 17 11.64 -32.82 -16.29
N LEU A 18 12.82 -33.43 -16.32
CA LEU A 18 13.99 -32.90 -15.63
C LEU A 18 14.42 -31.54 -16.20
N GLN A 19 14.33 -31.38 -17.52
CA GLN A 19 14.66 -30.13 -18.20
C GLN A 19 13.68 -29.02 -17.85
N GLU A 20 12.37 -29.31 -17.77
CA GLU A 20 11.38 -28.34 -17.28
C GLU A 20 11.60 -28.00 -15.81
N MET A 21 11.88 -28.97 -14.94
CA MET A 21 12.17 -28.70 -13.52
C MET A 21 13.42 -27.82 -13.34
N LEU A 22 14.44 -28.02 -14.17
CA LEU A 22 15.65 -27.19 -14.15
C LEU A 22 15.38 -25.79 -14.69
N LEU A 23 14.52 -25.65 -15.70
CA LEU A 23 14.07 -24.36 -16.23
C LEU A 23 13.27 -23.58 -15.18
N GLU A 24 12.32 -24.24 -14.52
CA GLU A 24 11.52 -23.68 -13.43
C GLU A 24 12.38 -23.26 -12.24
N ARG A 25 13.35 -24.10 -11.83
CA ARG A 25 14.31 -23.72 -10.78
C ARG A 25 15.20 -22.54 -11.20
N GLY A 26 15.59 -22.49 -12.47
CA GLY A 26 16.31 -21.35 -13.04
C GLY A 26 15.48 -20.06 -12.97
N ALA A 27 14.21 -20.13 -13.37
CA ALA A 27 13.26 -19.02 -13.34
C ALA A 27 12.98 -18.53 -11.91
N ILE A 28 12.83 -19.44 -10.94
CA ILE A 28 12.69 -19.07 -9.52
C ILE A 28 13.93 -18.34 -9.02
N ARG A 29 15.13 -18.83 -9.38
CA ARG A 29 16.39 -18.19 -8.99
C ARG A 29 16.53 -16.79 -9.57
N THR A 30 16.22 -16.60 -10.86
CA THR A 30 16.28 -15.29 -11.52
C THR A 30 15.24 -14.33 -10.95
N ASN A 31 14.01 -14.81 -10.71
CA ASN A 31 12.96 -14.01 -10.08
C ASN A 31 13.40 -13.53 -8.68
N PHE A 32 13.92 -14.42 -7.84
CA PHE A 32 14.42 -14.04 -6.52
C PHE A 32 15.52 -12.97 -6.60
N THR A 33 16.46 -13.10 -7.53
CA THR A 33 17.51 -12.09 -7.72
C THR A 33 16.95 -10.75 -8.22
N LEU A 34 15.95 -10.77 -9.11
CA LEU A 34 15.26 -9.58 -9.59
C LEU A 34 14.53 -8.87 -8.45
N TYR A 35 13.80 -9.62 -7.62
CA TYR A 35 13.12 -9.07 -6.44
C TYR A 35 14.10 -8.44 -5.45
N GLN A 36 15.24 -9.08 -5.20
CA GLN A 36 16.27 -8.54 -4.32
C GLN A 36 16.93 -7.28 -4.90
N ASP A 37 17.14 -7.24 -6.21
CA ASP A 37 17.70 -6.07 -6.89
C ASP A 37 16.71 -4.89 -6.91
N GLN A 38 15.44 -5.15 -7.22
CA GLN A 38 14.35 -4.16 -7.08
C GLN A 38 14.29 -3.63 -5.64
N ARG A 39 14.39 -4.51 -4.64
CA ARG A 39 14.39 -4.11 -3.23
C ARG A 39 15.60 -3.26 -2.87
N ARG A 40 16.79 -3.56 -3.42
CA ARG A 40 17.99 -2.72 -3.24
C ARG A 40 17.84 -1.36 -3.91
N ASN A 41 17.27 -1.30 -5.10
CA ASN A 41 17.01 -0.03 -5.79
C ASN A 41 16.00 0.85 -5.03
N LEU A 42 15.00 0.24 -4.39
CA LEU A 42 14.07 0.94 -3.48
C LEU A 42 14.75 1.51 -2.23
N LEU A 43 15.81 0.87 -1.73
CA LEU A 43 16.58 1.33 -0.58
C LEU A 43 17.54 2.49 -0.91
N LEU A 44 17.82 2.73 -2.20
CA LEU A 44 18.61 3.88 -2.65
C LEU A 44 17.79 5.18 -2.75
N VAL A 45 16.46 5.10 -2.58
CA VAL A 45 15.62 6.30 -2.54
C VAL A 45 15.98 7.08 -1.26
N PRO A 46 16.45 8.33 -1.36
CA PRO A 46 16.79 9.13 -0.19
C PRO A 46 15.61 9.17 0.76
N GLU A 47 15.80 8.75 2.02
CA GLU A 47 14.75 8.86 3.03
C GLU A 47 14.39 10.34 3.16
N GLN A 48 13.14 10.67 2.85
CA GLN A 48 12.64 12.05 2.90
C GLN A 48 12.87 12.58 4.33
N GLY A 49 13.57 13.70 4.45
CA GLY A 49 13.95 14.27 5.74
C GLY A 49 12.72 14.45 6.64
N LYS A 50 12.70 13.76 7.78
CA LYS A 50 11.62 13.87 8.76
C LYS A 50 11.83 15.14 9.57
N CYS A 51 10.76 15.89 9.75
CA CYS A 51 10.76 17.18 10.42
C CYS A 51 9.45 17.33 11.19
N ASP A 52 9.54 17.31 12.51
CA ASP A 52 8.39 17.43 13.40
C ASP A 52 7.66 18.79 13.26
N ALA A 53 8.39 19.84 12.86
CA ALA A 53 7.79 21.15 12.58
C ALA A 53 6.86 21.07 11.35
N ASP A 54 7.28 20.38 10.29
CA ASP A 54 6.46 20.17 9.10
C ASP A 54 5.29 19.24 9.39
N ALA A 55 5.51 18.17 10.16
CA ALA A 55 4.46 17.28 10.63
C ALA A 55 3.37 18.07 11.40
N THR A 56 3.78 19.01 12.26
CA THR A 56 2.87 19.90 12.99
C THR A 56 2.10 20.83 12.06
N ARG A 57 2.77 21.46 11.09
CA ARG A 57 2.12 22.33 10.09
C ARG A 57 1.06 21.57 9.29
N PHE A 58 1.38 20.39 8.78
CA PHE A 58 0.43 19.57 8.03
C PHE A 58 -0.76 19.13 8.90
N ARG A 59 -0.51 18.77 10.16
CA ARG A 59 -1.60 18.46 11.10
C ARG A 59 -2.52 19.64 11.33
N ASN A 60 -1.97 20.85 11.50
CA ASN A 60 -2.77 22.04 11.74
C ASN A 60 -3.67 22.36 10.53
N THR A 61 -3.16 22.16 9.30
CA THR A 61 -3.98 22.24 8.09
C THR A 61 -5.11 21.21 8.10
N GLY A 62 -4.81 19.96 8.47
CA GLY A 62 -5.82 18.91 8.62
C GLY A 62 -6.89 19.26 9.67
N ASN A 63 -6.48 19.85 10.81
CA ASN A 63 -7.41 20.30 11.85
C ASN A 63 -8.37 21.38 11.35
N ARG A 64 -7.90 22.33 10.56
CA ARG A 64 -8.76 23.35 9.95
C ARG A 64 -9.83 22.71 9.05
N LEU A 65 -9.40 21.80 8.17
CA LEU A 65 -10.32 21.10 7.27
C LEU A 65 -11.29 20.17 8.01
N TYR A 66 -10.85 19.56 9.10
CA TYR A 66 -11.70 18.77 9.99
C TYR A 66 -12.82 19.63 10.60
N LEU A 67 -12.48 20.84 11.07
CA LEU A 67 -13.47 21.79 11.60
C LEU A 67 -14.44 22.28 10.51
N ASP A 68 -13.96 22.42 9.28
CA ASP A 68 -14.79 22.75 8.11
C ASP A 68 -15.67 21.57 7.64
N GLY A 69 -15.59 20.40 8.29
CA GLY A 69 -16.35 19.19 7.92
C GLY A 69 -15.82 18.48 6.67
N LYS A 70 -14.66 18.88 6.15
CA LYS A 70 -14.01 18.31 4.96
C LYS A 70 -13.11 17.15 5.34
N TYR A 71 -13.71 16.07 5.83
CA TYR A 71 -12.97 14.98 6.45
C TYR A 71 -12.06 14.20 5.48
N GLU A 72 -12.44 14.04 4.21
CA GLU A 72 -11.60 13.37 3.21
C GLU A 72 -10.33 14.16 2.92
N GLU A 73 -10.45 15.47 2.74
CA GLU A 73 -9.29 16.37 2.56
C GLU A 73 -8.43 16.38 3.84
N ALA A 74 -9.05 16.43 5.03
CA ALA A 74 -8.34 16.37 6.30
C ALA A 74 -7.50 15.09 6.44
N LEU A 75 -8.02 13.93 6.03
CA LEU A 75 -7.28 12.65 6.03
C LEU A 75 -6.01 12.71 5.18
N VAL A 76 -6.05 13.36 4.01
CA VAL A 76 -4.87 13.54 3.16
C VAL A 76 -3.77 14.32 3.91
N TRP A 77 -4.15 15.40 4.58
CA TRP A 77 -3.20 16.22 5.34
C TRP A 77 -2.67 15.53 6.60
N TYR A 78 -3.50 14.73 7.28
CA TYR A 78 -3.02 13.91 8.39
C TYR A 78 -2.07 12.80 7.94
N ASN A 79 -2.28 12.19 6.76
CA ASN A 79 -1.33 11.24 6.19
C ASN A 79 0.00 11.90 5.87
N ARG A 80 -0.03 13.13 5.35
CA ARG A 80 1.17 13.92 5.12
C ARG A 80 1.87 14.24 6.44
N SER A 81 1.16 14.63 7.47
CA SER A 81 1.73 14.82 8.82
C SER A 81 2.46 13.58 9.34
N ILE A 82 1.85 12.40 9.22
CA ILE A 82 2.44 11.12 9.65
C ILE A 82 3.71 10.79 8.86
N CYS A 83 3.74 11.09 7.55
CA CYS A 83 4.89 10.81 6.70
C CYS A 83 6.13 11.64 7.06
N PHE A 84 5.93 12.87 7.53
CA PHE A 84 7.01 13.80 7.89
C PHE A 84 7.38 13.74 9.38
N ALA A 85 6.57 13.10 10.22
CA ALA A 85 6.85 12.97 11.64
C ALA A 85 8.08 12.07 11.87
N GLU A 86 8.94 12.46 12.80
CA GLU A 86 10.07 11.64 13.20
C GLU A 86 9.60 10.39 13.95
N LYS A 87 10.33 9.28 13.78
CA LYS A 87 9.94 8.01 14.41
C LYS A 87 10.12 8.13 15.92
N GLY A 88 9.08 7.74 16.68
CA GLY A 88 9.12 7.73 18.14
C GLY A 88 8.76 9.06 18.79
N THR A 89 8.34 10.07 18.02
CA THR A 89 7.89 11.36 18.57
C THR A 89 6.37 11.38 18.79
N ASP A 90 5.93 12.24 19.71
CA ASP A 90 4.51 12.44 20.00
C ASP A 90 3.74 12.98 18.79
N GLN A 91 4.44 13.60 17.84
CA GLN A 91 3.85 14.11 16.60
C GLN A 91 3.28 12.99 15.75
N LEU A 92 4.00 11.86 15.67
CA LEU A 92 3.55 10.66 14.97
C LEU A 92 2.30 10.07 15.64
N ALA A 93 2.35 9.87 16.96
CA ALA A 93 1.22 9.35 17.72
C ALA A 93 -0.03 10.23 17.58
N THR A 94 0.16 11.54 17.68
CA THR A 94 -0.92 12.53 17.52
C THR A 94 -1.49 12.51 16.10
N GLY A 95 -0.65 12.43 15.07
CA GLY A 95 -1.08 12.35 13.67
C GLY A 95 -1.94 11.11 13.39
N ILE A 96 -1.54 9.96 13.91
CA ILE A 96 -2.31 8.70 13.81
C ILE A 96 -3.66 8.82 14.52
N GLY A 97 -3.68 9.38 15.74
CA GLY A 97 -4.91 9.60 16.50
C GLY A 97 -5.90 10.52 15.76
N ARG A 98 -5.40 11.62 15.17
CA ARG A 98 -6.22 12.53 14.35
C ARG A 98 -6.78 11.84 13.11
N ARG A 99 -5.97 11.07 12.39
CA ARG A 99 -6.42 10.29 11.22
C ARG A 99 -7.53 9.31 11.61
N PHE A 100 -7.36 8.56 12.70
CA PHE A 100 -8.33 7.57 13.15
C PHE A 100 -9.67 8.18 13.60
N THR A 101 -9.63 9.29 14.34
CA THR A 101 -10.84 10.00 14.75
C THR A 101 -11.56 10.61 13.55
N THR A 102 -10.80 11.11 12.57
CA THR A 102 -11.34 11.66 11.31
C THR A 102 -12.01 10.60 10.46
N SER A 103 -11.40 9.41 10.30
CA SER A 103 -12.02 8.34 9.53
C SER A 103 -13.34 7.86 10.15
N LYS A 104 -13.41 7.76 11.49
CA LYS A 104 -14.66 7.48 12.20
C LYS A 104 -15.73 8.53 11.94
N ALA A 105 -15.36 9.81 11.99
CA ALA A 105 -16.28 10.91 11.70
C ALA A 105 -16.80 10.86 10.26
N SER A 106 -15.94 10.62 9.27
CA SER A 106 -16.33 10.44 7.86
C SER A 106 -17.34 9.30 7.70
N THR A 107 -17.05 8.12 8.26
CA THR A 107 -17.91 6.94 8.13
C THR A 107 -19.28 7.19 8.79
N SER A 108 -19.30 7.84 9.96
CA SER A 108 -20.54 8.20 10.63
C SER A 108 -21.42 9.11 9.75
N LEU A 109 -20.82 10.10 9.08
CA LEU A 109 -21.55 11.00 8.18
C LEU A 109 -22.06 10.30 6.93
N HIS A 110 -21.26 9.41 6.33
CA HIS A 110 -21.72 8.59 5.22
C HIS A 110 -22.89 7.70 5.63
N CYS A 111 -22.88 7.11 6.82
CA CYS A 111 -24.03 6.35 7.35
C CYS A 111 -25.27 7.23 7.57
N THR A 112 -25.13 8.44 8.11
CA THR A 112 -26.30 9.32 8.31
C THR A 112 -26.88 9.83 6.99
N THR A 113 -26.04 10.06 5.98
CA THR A 113 -26.46 10.58 4.68
C THR A 113 -27.12 9.51 3.82
N SER A 114 -26.75 8.23 3.97
CA SER A 114 -27.37 7.10 3.27
C SER A 114 -28.68 6.61 3.91
N ILE A 115 -28.90 6.89 5.21
CA ILE A 115 -30.11 6.48 5.94
C ILE A 115 -31.26 7.49 5.78
N TRP A 116 -30.98 8.76 5.51
CA TRP A 116 -32.02 9.79 5.33
C TRP A 116 -32.05 10.28 3.88
N PRO A 117 -33.00 9.83 3.04
CA PRO A 117 -33.19 10.42 1.73
C PRO A 117 -33.62 11.88 1.90
N ARG A 118 -32.88 12.79 1.26
CA ARG A 118 -33.06 14.22 0.86
C ARG A 118 -34.26 15.09 1.31
N SER A 119 -35.16 14.67 2.21
CA SER A 119 -36.37 15.40 2.61
C SER A 119 -36.33 15.95 4.04
N MET A 120 -35.23 15.84 4.79
CA MET A 120 -35.13 16.41 6.14
C MET A 120 -33.90 17.29 6.30
N VAL A 121 -33.99 18.52 5.76
CA VAL A 121 -33.12 19.63 6.17
C VAL A 121 -33.57 20.05 7.57
N ILE A 122 -32.94 19.51 8.61
CA ILE A 122 -33.02 20.11 9.94
C ILE A 122 -32.01 21.25 9.97
N ARG A 123 -32.49 22.48 9.77
CA ARG A 123 -31.74 23.70 10.13
C ARG A 123 -31.39 23.58 11.61
N ARG A 124 -30.09 23.55 11.93
CA ARG A 124 -29.63 23.81 13.29
C ARG A 124 -29.59 25.34 13.46
N SER A 125 -30.56 25.87 14.20
CA SER A 125 -30.56 27.20 14.80
C SER A 125 -29.56 27.28 15.94
#